data_AF-A0A9X3EN95-F1
#
_entry.id   AF-A0A9X3EN95-F1
#
_cell.length_a   1.000
_cell.length_b   1.000
_cell.length_c   1.000
_cell.angle_alpha   90.00
_cell.angle_beta   90.00
_cell.angle_gamma   90.00
#
_symmetry.space_group_name_H-M   'P 1'
#
loop_
_entity.id
_entity.type
_entity.pdbx_description
1 polymer ?
#
loop_
_entity_poly.entity_id
_entity_poly.type
_entity_poly.pdbx_seq_one_letter_code
_entity_poly.pdbx_strand_id
1 'polypeptide(L)'
;MLGFSGRWTRLGALALIGAACNGWGGVESGGDADTGDTAGSDATGTHGESGHGGATEGGEPTGEVTVATTDGETGGDTEGAVCPLAQVHLPCDAGSDEPLHALGLDYGSRGEPWSTGNAVPAGNFAMNAAPELQGKRAWQVARSYGSFVDPDTGGPFWGAREGDKVLLISSGLLPPPDPDGAVIVEDGDVYNDVAFGDPWDSDAMPPPMQPAKGSPGSDGHVDCDGANDCSNTIFGQWQSGGGDAEDKVWFGFELTAPAKAAGQIADARGYRFDFAFFSAEFPEFVDTAYNDIFVVWQASESYTGNVVFVAGQPLTVSSLWPVDFAGECAADDPACDGQDEHLAGTGYIRDGGATGWYRATGGVKPGETFSLTFAVFDMGDSFYDTTAILDNWAWDCEGCRPNEALGCGIAPQ
;
A
#
# COMPACT_ATOMS: atom_id res chain seq x y z
N MET A 1 62.92 -30.17 26.10
CA MET A 1 63.20 -31.29 25.17
C MET A 1 61.86 -31.68 24.57
N LEU A 2 61.51 -31.57 23.29
CA LEU A 2 62.09 -31.11 22.01
C LEU A 2 60.98 -30.25 21.35
N GLY A 3 61.14 -29.23 20.49
CA GLY A 3 62.26 -28.68 19.75
C GLY A 3 61.77 -28.26 18.35
N PHE A 4 61.88 -26.96 18.02
CA PHE A 4 61.99 -26.35 16.67
C PHE A 4 60.82 -26.54 15.67
N SER A 5 60.48 -25.70 14.69
CA SER A 5 60.98 -24.44 14.09
C SER A 5 59.95 -24.06 13.01
N GLY A 6 59.74 -22.78 12.68
CA GLY A 6 60.19 -22.30 11.37
C GLY A 6 59.15 -21.42 10.64
N ARG A 7 59.60 -20.26 10.16
CA ARG A 7 58.93 -19.33 9.23
C ARG A 7 58.76 -19.96 7.84
N TRP A 8 57.65 -19.67 7.15
CA TRP A 8 57.54 -19.53 5.67
C TRP A 8 56.43 -18.51 5.36
N THR A 9 56.70 -17.35 4.75
CA THR A 9 56.86 -17.02 3.31
C THR A 9 55.54 -16.57 2.66
N ARG A 10 55.53 -15.33 2.19
CA ARG A 10 54.51 -14.73 1.31
C ARG A 10 54.48 -15.47 -0.04
N LEU A 11 53.30 -15.78 -0.53
CA LEU A 11 53.02 -16.05 -1.94
C LEU A 11 51.69 -15.39 -2.27
N GLY A 12 51.76 -14.42 -3.19
CA GLY A 12 50.58 -13.82 -3.80
C GLY A 12 49.98 -14.76 -4.84
N ALA A 13 48.68 -14.62 -5.07
CA ALA A 13 48.03 -15.00 -6.30
C ALA A 13 46.97 -13.93 -6.60
N LEU A 14 47.19 -13.23 -7.73
CA LEU A 14 46.18 -12.51 -8.47
C LEU A 14 45.04 -13.47 -8.84
N ALA A 15 43.80 -13.01 -8.68
CA ALA A 15 42.69 -13.42 -9.53
C ALA A 15 41.85 -12.17 -9.85
N LEU A 16 41.96 -11.75 -11.10
CA LEU A 16 41.14 -10.74 -11.78
C LEU A 16 39.95 -11.47 -12.41
N ILE A 17 38.73 -11.22 -11.95
CA ILE A 17 37.45 -11.25 -12.68
C ILE A 17 36.55 -10.31 -11.85
N GLY A 18 36.11 -9.14 -12.28
CA GLY A 18 35.43 -8.84 -13.54
C GLY A 18 33.93 -8.70 -13.24
N ALA A 19 33.54 -7.68 -12.47
CA ALA A 19 32.14 -7.28 -12.30
C ALA A 19 32.02 -5.81 -12.73
N ALA A 20 31.29 -5.60 -13.82
CA ALA A 20 30.96 -4.29 -14.34
C ALA A 20 29.78 -3.73 -13.54
N CYS A 21 30.00 -2.62 -12.84
CA CYS A 21 28.94 -1.75 -12.35
C CYS A 21 28.95 -0.47 -13.20
N ASN A 22 27.93 -0.29 -14.04
CA ASN A 22 27.46 1.02 -14.48
C ASN A 22 26.14 1.23 -13.70
N GLY A 23 25.84 2.31 -13.01
CA GLY A 23 26.46 3.63 -12.97
C GLY A 23 25.31 4.63 -12.79
N TRP A 24 24.92 4.92 -11.55
CA TRP A 24 24.10 6.07 -11.20
C TRP A 24 25.03 7.08 -10.51
N GLY A 25 25.18 8.23 -11.14
CA GLY A 25 26.15 9.27 -10.75
C GLY A 25 25.68 10.03 -9.52
N GLY A 26 26.56 10.13 -8.53
CA GLY A 26 26.41 11.01 -7.38
C GLY A 26 26.60 12.47 -7.76
N VAL A 27 25.82 13.33 -7.12
CA VAL A 27 26.00 14.79 -7.11
C VAL A 27 26.87 15.16 -5.92
N GLU A 28 27.89 15.99 -6.19
CA GLU A 28 28.89 16.46 -5.24
C GLU A 28 28.29 17.35 -4.14
N SER A 29 28.67 17.07 -2.89
CA SER A 29 28.48 17.96 -1.74
C SER A 29 29.59 19.02 -1.70
N GLY A 30 29.22 20.30 -1.69
CA GLY A 30 30.09 21.41 -1.33
C GLY A 30 29.43 22.26 -0.25
N GLY A 31 30.02 22.25 0.95
CA GLY A 31 29.69 23.21 2.02
C GLY A 31 30.30 24.59 1.77
N ASP A 32 29.74 25.64 2.36
CA ASP A 32 30.28 26.20 3.61
C ASP A 32 29.37 27.31 4.15
N ALA A 33 29.49 27.51 5.45
CA ALA A 33 28.72 28.45 6.27
C ALA A 33 28.98 29.94 5.94
N ASP A 34 28.00 30.80 6.23
CA ASP A 34 28.32 32.02 6.98
C ASP A 34 27.14 32.58 7.80
N THR A 35 27.57 33.18 8.90
CA THR A 35 26.86 33.72 10.06
C THR A 35 26.35 35.16 9.83
N GLY A 36 25.33 35.57 10.60
CA GLY A 36 24.91 36.98 10.62
C GLY A 36 23.70 37.27 11.52
N ASP A 37 23.96 37.44 12.81
CA ASP A 37 23.07 38.08 13.79
C ASP A 37 22.66 39.50 13.36
N THR A 38 21.43 39.92 13.70
CA THR A 38 21.20 41.19 14.40
C THR A 38 19.78 41.29 14.97
N ALA A 39 19.73 41.58 16.28
CA ALA A 39 18.55 41.83 17.09
C ALA A 39 18.04 43.29 16.99
N GLY A 40 16.81 43.50 17.47
CA GLY A 40 16.24 44.81 17.83
C GLY A 40 14.70 44.77 17.80
N SER A 41 14.03 44.27 18.84
CA SER A 41 13.60 44.96 20.09
C SER A 41 12.31 45.80 19.95
N ASP A 42 11.28 45.33 20.66
CA ASP A 42 10.27 46.04 21.46
C ASP A 42 9.43 47.18 20.86
N ALA A 43 8.10 47.09 21.01
CA ALA A 43 7.42 47.68 22.17
C ALA A 43 5.88 47.57 22.13
N THR A 44 5.32 46.97 23.20
CA THR A 44 4.18 47.42 24.04
C THR A 44 2.83 47.74 23.39
N GLY A 45 1.75 47.03 23.75
CA GLY A 45 0.79 47.40 24.80
C GLY A 45 -0.58 47.67 24.13
N THR A 46 -1.77 47.31 24.62
CA THR A 46 -2.32 47.23 25.98
C THR A 46 -3.68 46.50 25.97
N HIS A 47 -4.01 45.91 27.13
CA HIS A 47 -5.31 45.39 27.57
C HIS A 47 -6.53 46.30 27.35
N GLY A 48 -7.71 45.67 27.27
CA GLY A 48 -9.01 46.30 27.49
C GLY A 48 -10.17 45.30 27.52
N GLU A 49 -10.56 44.89 28.73
CA GLU A 49 -11.61 43.94 29.08
C GLU A 49 -13.04 44.52 29.07
N SER A 50 -14.02 43.62 28.91
CA SER A 50 -15.35 43.58 29.56
C SER A 50 -16.49 44.50 29.09
N GLY A 51 -17.72 43.96 29.11
CA GLY A 51 -18.95 44.75 29.27
C GLY A 51 -20.20 44.15 28.62
N HIS A 52 -21.13 43.66 29.45
CA HIS A 52 -22.34 42.89 29.14
C HIS A 52 -23.62 43.76 29.20
N GLY A 53 -24.71 43.31 28.53
CA GLY A 53 -26.12 43.70 28.74
C GLY A 53 -26.74 44.52 27.58
N GLY A 54 -27.96 44.31 27.08
CA GLY A 54 -29.07 43.39 27.37
C GLY A 54 -30.34 43.85 26.60
N ALA A 55 -31.37 42.99 26.57
CA ALA A 55 -32.81 43.22 26.25
C ALA A 55 -33.34 42.96 24.80
N THR A 56 -34.06 41.82 24.66
CA THR A 56 -35.45 41.59 24.13
C THR A 56 -35.98 42.47 22.98
N GLU A 57 -36.64 41.99 21.91
CA GLU A 57 -37.92 41.25 21.85
C GLU A 57 -38.31 40.94 20.37
N GLY A 58 -39.01 39.83 20.10
CA GLY A 58 -40.09 39.74 19.09
C GLY A 58 -39.81 39.24 17.66
N GLY A 59 -40.37 38.06 17.33
CA GLY A 59 -40.98 37.79 16.01
C GLY A 59 -40.53 36.53 15.26
N GLU A 60 -41.29 35.43 15.38
CA GLU A 60 -41.33 34.37 14.35
C GLU A 60 -41.93 34.91 13.04
N PRO A 61 -41.59 34.31 11.89
CA PRO A 61 -42.61 33.46 11.27
C PRO A 61 -42.09 32.13 10.72
N THR A 62 -43.00 31.18 10.77
CA THR A 62 -42.99 29.86 10.15
C THR A 62 -42.88 29.93 8.63
N GLY A 63 -41.93 29.19 8.06
CA GLY A 63 -41.75 28.99 6.61
C GLY A 63 -41.67 27.50 6.29
N GLU A 64 -42.83 26.94 5.99
CA GLU A 64 -43.06 25.60 5.44
C GLU A 64 -42.40 25.51 4.04
N VAL A 65 -41.39 24.64 3.88
CA VAL A 65 -40.86 24.29 2.55
C VAL A 65 -41.60 23.05 2.08
N THR A 66 -42.55 23.28 1.19
CA THR A 66 -43.28 22.27 0.44
C THR A 66 -42.32 21.49 -0.46
N VAL A 67 -42.19 20.18 -0.21
CA VAL A 67 -41.59 19.22 -1.13
C VAL A 67 -42.55 19.04 -2.30
N ALA A 68 -42.20 19.61 -3.45
CA ALA A 68 -42.89 19.36 -4.70
C ALA A 68 -42.37 18.05 -5.30
N THR A 69 -43.24 17.04 -5.30
CA THR A 69 -43.13 15.86 -6.14
C THR A 69 -43.34 16.24 -7.61
N THR A 70 -42.36 15.96 -8.46
CA THR A 70 -42.58 15.77 -9.89
C THR A 70 -41.90 14.48 -10.31
N ASP A 71 -42.73 13.51 -10.66
CA ASP A 71 -42.37 12.25 -11.27
C ASP A 71 -41.72 12.46 -12.65
N GLY A 72 -40.74 11.61 -12.94
CA GLY A 72 -40.53 11.05 -14.26
C GLY A 72 -39.62 11.83 -15.20
N GLU A 73 -38.33 11.51 -15.15
CA GLU A 73 -37.57 11.20 -16.36
C GLU A 73 -36.48 10.18 -16.00
N THR A 74 -36.60 9.00 -16.59
CA THR A 74 -35.65 7.89 -16.54
C THR A 74 -34.29 8.33 -17.08
N GLY A 75 -33.40 8.79 -16.20
CA GLY A 75 -31.97 8.81 -16.45
C GLY A 75 -31.47 7.39 -16.29
N GLY A 76 -31.25 6.68 -17.40
CA GLY A 76 -30.59 5.38 -17.36
C GLY A 76 -29.19 5.56 -16.82
N ASP A 77 -28.88 4.85 -15.73
CA ASP A 77 -27.51 4.55 -15.35
C ASP A 77 -26.84 3.93 -16.58
N THR A 78 -25.94 4.69 -17.19
CA THR A 78 -25.01 4.11 -18.13
C THR A 78 -24.00 3.40 -17.24
N GLU A 79 -24.18 2.09 -17.03
CA GLU A 79 -23.07 1.22 -16.68
C GLU A 79 -21.90 1.63 -17.59
N GLY A 80 -20.84 2.17 -16.99
CA GLY A 80 -19.61 2.47 -17.71
C GLY A 80 -19.22 1.26 -18.53
N ALA A 81 -18.85 1.48 -19.81
CA ALA A 81 -18.56 0.39 -20.71
C ALA A 81 -17.41 -0.45 -20.12
N VAL A 82 -17.67 -1.71 -19.77
CA VAL A 82 -16.67 -2.62 -19.19
C VAL A 82 -15.42 -2.64 -20.08
N CYS A 83 -14.26 -2.38 -19.49
CA CYS A 83 -13.00 -2.32 -20.24
C CYS A 83 -12.72 -3.67 -20.91
N PRO A 84 -12.68 -3.75 -22.26
CA PRO A 84 -12.50 -5.02 -22.96
C PRO A 84 -11.15 -5.69 -22.64
N LEU A 85 -10.14 -4.92 -22.21
CA LEU A 85 -8.86 -5.47 -21.75
C LEU A 85 -9.00 -6.31 -20.48
N ALA A 86 -9.87 -5.91 -19.55
CA ALA A 86 -10.16 -6.70 -18.36
C ALA A 86 -11.00 -7.94 -18.69
N GLN A 87 -11.91 -7.84 -19.67
CA GLN A 87 -12.79 -8.96 -20.03
C GLN A 87 -12.07 -10.12 -20.72
N VAL A 88 -10.98 -9.86 -21.42
CA VAL A 88 -10.18 -10.89 -22.10
C VAL A 88 -9.11 -11.50 -21.20
N HIS A 89 -8.98 -11.01 -19.96
CA HIS A 89 -7.99 -11.49 -19.02
C HIS A 89 -8.29 -12.94 -18.59
N LEU A 90 -7.26 -13.79 -18.52
CA LEU A 90 -7.39 -15.18 -18.08
C LEU A 90 -6.45 -15.47 -16.90
N PRO A 91 -6.97 -15.77 -15.69
CA PRO A 91 -6.14 -16.17 -14.57
C PRO A 91 -5.43 -17.52 -14.80
N CYS A 92 -4.28 -17.73 -14.16
CA CYS A 92 -3.49 -18.99 -14.27
C CYS A 92 -2.78 -19.45 -12.99
N ASP A 93 -3.02 -18.72 -11.91
CA ASP A 93 -2.49 -18.89 -10.56
C ASP A 93 -2.85 -20.22 -9.88
N ALA A 94 -3.91 -20.91 -10.35
CA ALA A 94 -4.33 -22.25 -9.89
C ALA A 94 -3.17 -23.24 -9.65
N GLY A 95 -2.20 -23.25 -10.57
CA GLY A 95 -1.04 -24.15 -10.57
C GLY A 95 0.29 -23.40 -10.49
N SER A 96 0.32 -22.24 -9.83
CA SER A 96 1.49 -21.39 -9.69
C SER A 96 1.67 -20.88 -8.27
N ASP A 97 2.89 -20.85 -7.76
CA ASP A 97 3.23 -20.18 -6.48
C ASP A 97 4.08 -18.92 -6.71
N GLU A 98 4.13 -18.43 -7.95
CA GLU A 98 4.80 -17.18 -8.33
C GLU A 98 3.97 -15.96 -7.89
N PRO A 99 4.56 -14.96 -7.20
CA PRO A 99 3.82 -13.80 -6.67
C PRO A 99 3.00 -13.03 -7.71
N LEU A 100 3.60 -12.74 -8.87
CA LEU A 100 2.90 -12.00 -9.93
C LEU A 100 1.72 -12.77 -10.49
N HIS A 101 1.78 -14.11 -10.51
CA HIS A 101 0.67 -14.90 -11.00
C HIS A 101 -0.53 -14.77 -10.06
N ALA A 102 -0.32 -14.74 -8.74
CA ALA A 102 -1.39 -14.54 -7.76
C ALA A 102 -2.03 -13.14 -7.80
N LEU A 103 -1.48 -12.20 -8.57
CA LEU A 103 -2.07 -10.88 -8.79
C LEU A 103 -2.89 -10.78 -10.07
N GLY A 104 -2.79 -11.73 -11.01
CA GLY A 104 -3.26 -11.49 -12.38
C GLY A 104 -2.16 -11.20 -13.41
N LEU A 105 -0.87 -11.36 -13.09
CA LEU A 105 0.23 -10.84 -13.91
C LEU A 105 1.19 -11.93 -14.41
N ASP A 106 1.94 -11.61 -15.47
CA ASP A 106 3.03 -12.38 -16.08
C ASP A 106 2.73 -13.82 -16.56
N TYR A 107 1.46 -14.09 -16.89
CA TYR A 107 1.04 -15.44 -17.31
C TYR A 107 1.61 -15.92 -18.65
N GLY A 108 2.13 -15.01 -19.47
CA GLY A 108 2.77 -15.36 -20.75
C GLY A 108 3.98 -16.30 -20.61
N SER A 109 4.60 -16.31 -19.41
CA SER A 109 5.69 -17.24 -19.06
C SER A 109 5.27 -18.72 -19.10
N ARG A 110 3.96 -19.02 -18.97
CA ARG A 110 3.43 -20.40 -18.94
C ARG A 110 3.10 -20.99 -20.32
N GLY A 111 3.10 -20.18 -21.38
CA GLY A 111 2.71 -20.62 -22.73
C GLY A 111 1.20 -20.73 -22.93
N GLU A 112 0.75 -21.48 -23.93
CA GLU A 112 -0.68 -21.62 -24.27
C GLU A 112 -1.54 -22.06 -23.05
N PRO A 113 -2.76 -21.51 -22.86
CA PRO A 113 -3.49 -20.59 -23.74
C PRO A 113 -3.16 -19.08 -23.52
N TRP A 114 -2.14 -18.75 -22.73
CA TRP A 114 -1.78 -17.38 -22.40
C TRP A 114 -0.90 -16.76 -23.50
N SER A 115 -1.30 -15.55 -23.89
CA SER A 115 -0.69 -14.74 -24.95
C SER A 115 -0.71 -13.27 -24.53
N THR A 116 -0.05 -12.40 -25.28
CA THR A 116 -0.06 -10.96 -25.02
C THR A 116 -1.45 -10.30 -25.15
N GLY A 117 -2.47 -11.03 -25.61
CA GLY A 117 -3.84 -10.52 -25.74
C GLY A 117 -4.77 -10.84 -24.57
N ASN A 118 -4.40 -11.79 -23.71
CA ASN A 118 -5.21 -12.29 -22.59
C ASN A 118 -4.42 -12.50 -21.29
N ALA A 119 -3.13 -12.18 -21.30
CA ALA A 119 -2.26 -12.08 -20.15
C ALA A 119 -1.63 -10.69 -20.10
N VAL A 120 -1.23 -10.27 -18.91
CA VAL A 120 -0.56 -8.99 -18.68
C VAL A 120 0.92 -9.25 -18.45
N PRO A 121 1.81 -9.04 -19.45
CA PRO A 121 3.24 -9.26 -19.26
C PRO A 121 3.79 -8.27 -18.24
N ALA A 122 4.62 -8.75 -17.31
CA ALA A 122 5.34 -7.90 -16.38
C ALA A 122 6.85 -8.07 -16.58
N GLY A 123 7.57 -6.96 -16.51
CA GLY A 123 9.03 -6.92 -16.62
C GLY A 123 9.68 -6.53 -15.29
N ASN A 124 10.98 -6.75 -15.19
CA ASN A 124 11.82 -6.21 -14.11
C ASN A 124 11.29 -6.48 -12.70
N PHE A 125 10.71 -7.66 -12.49
CA PHE A 125 10.25 -8.07 -11.17
C PHE A 125 11.41 -8.17 -10.18
N ALA A 126 11.23 -7.55 -9.03
CA ALA A 126 12.11 -7.68 -7.88
C ALA A 126 11.27 -7.79 -6.61
N MET A 127 11.67 -8.67 -5.71
CA MET A 127 11.09 -8.80 -4.38
C MET A 127 12.22 -8.73 -3.36
N ASN A 128 12.00 -7.95 -2.32
CA ASN A 128 12.87 -7.81 -1.18
C ASN A 128 12.05 -8.15 0.05
N ALA A 129 12.34 -9.31 0.61
CA ALA A 129 11.70 -9.82 1.82
C ALA A 129 12.75 -10.60 2.61
N ALA A 130 12.59 -10.62 3.93
CA ALA A 130 13.46 -11.36 4.81
C ALA A 130 13.55 -12.85 4.40
N PRO A 131 14.71 -13.51 4.62
CA PRO A 131 14.83 -14.94 4.42
C PRO A 131 13.84 -15.73 5.27
N GLU A 132 13.47 -16.92 4.80
CA GLU A 132 12.59 -17.81 5.55
C GLU A 132 13.16 -18.14 6.94
N LEU A 133 12.34 -17.92 7.98
CA LEU A 133 12.68 -18.18 9.36
C LEU A 133 11.73 -19.23 9.93
N GLN A 134 12.29 -20.35 10.39
CA GLN A 134 11.51 -21.47 10.97
C GLN A 134 10.39 -21.99 10.06
N GLY A 135 10.57 -21.91 8.74
CA GLY A 135 9.58 -22.34 7.75
C GLY A 135 8.50 -21.31 7.43
N LYS A 136 8.56 -20.12 8.06
CA LYS A 136 7.67 -18.99 7.80
C LYS A 136 8.38 -17.92 6.97
N ARG A 137 7.59 -17.06 6.31
CA ARG A 137 8.09 -16.00 5.41
C ARG A 137 7.25 -14.74 5.53
N ALA A 138 7.83 -13.61 5.19
CA ALA A 138 7.14 -12.32 5.17
C ALA A 138 6.19 -12.12 3.95
N TRP A 139 5.98 -13.18 3.17
CA TRP A 139 5.04 -13.22 2.05
C TRP A 139 4.61 -14.65 1.75
N GLN A 140 3.41 -14.82 1.20
CA GLN A 140 2.86 -16.11 0.76
C GLN A 140 1.99 -15.95 -0.48
N VAL A 141 1.94 -17.01 -1.29
CA VAL A 141 0.93 -17.18 -2.34
C VAL A 141 -0.04 -18.27 -1.87
N ALA A 142 -1.31 -17.92 -1.69
CA ALA A 142 -2.28 -18.74 -0.97
C ALA A 142 -3.66 -18.69 -1.62
N ARG A 143 -4.51 -19.70 -1.42
CA ARG A 143 -5.92 -19.67 -1.85
C ARG A 143 -6.77 -18.74 -0.99
N SER A 144 -6.39 -18.59 0.29
CA SER A 144 -7.05 -17.70 1.23
C SER A 144 -6.17 -17.36 2.42
N TYR A 145 -6.57 -16.34 3.17
CA TYR A 145 -6.02 -15.99 4.46
C TYR A 145 -7.04 -16.21 5.58
N GLY A 146 -6.64 -16.90 6.64
CA GLY A 146 -7.58 -17.29 7.69
C GLY A 146 -8.53 -18.42 7.30
N SER A 147 -9.41 -18.73 8.25
CA SER A 147 -10.23 -19.94 8.30
C SER A 147 -11.74 -19.67 8.18
N PHE A 148 -12.15 -18.39 8.20
CA PHE A 148 -13.56 -18.05 8.11
C PHE A 148 -14.11 -18.32 6.70
N VAL A 149 -15.24 -19.03 6.67
CA VAL A 149 -15.99 -19.35 5.45
C VAL A 149 -17.26 -18.53 5.47
N ASP A 150 -17.42 -17.69 4.45
CA ASP A 150 -18.60 -16.87 4.28
C ASP A 150 -19.83 -17.78 4.02
N PRO A 151 -20.89 -17.71 4.86
CA PRO A 151 -22.06 -18.56 4.72
C PRO A 151 -22.87 -18.30 3.44
N ASP A 152 -22.77 -17.10 2.85
CA ASP A 152 -23.52 -16.73 1.66
C ASP A 152 -22.86 -17.26 0.38
N THR A 153 -21.53 -17.27 0.33
CA THR A 153 -20.77 -17.76 -0.83
C THR A 153 -20.29 -19.21 -0.66
N GLY A 154 -20.15 -19.69 0.58
CA GLY A 154 -19.56 -20.99 0.92
C GLY A 154 -18.05 -21.06 0.68
N GLY A 155 -17.40 -19.92 0.38
CA GLY A 155 -15.96 -19.81 0.14
C GLY A 155 -15.24 -19.08 1.28
N PRO A 156 -13.89 -19.09 1.29
CA PRO A 156 -13.12 -18.31 2.25
C PRO A 156 -13.43 -16.81 2.10
N PHE A 157 -13.65 -16.12 3.23
CA PHE A 157 -13.97 -14.69 3.20
C PHE A 157 -12.81 -13.82 2.70
N TRP A 158 -11.58 -14.14 3.13
CA TRP A 158 -10.35 -13.58 2.56
C TRP A 158 -9.76 -14.51 1.50
N GLY A 159 -10.61 -14.95 0.58
CA GLY A 159 -10.22 -15.77 -0.57
C GLY A 159 -9.90 -14.94 -1.82
N ALA A 160 -9.42 -15.62 -2.86
CA ALA A 160 -9.18 -15.03 -4.17
C ALA A 160 -10.45 -14.37 -4.76
N ARG A 161 -10.30 -13.13 -5.22
CA ARG A 161 -11.26 -12.29 -5.96
C ARG A 161 -11.14 -12.50 -7.47
N GLU A 162 -9.99 -12.94 -7.97
CA GLU A 162 -9.77 -13.44 -9.33
C GLU A 162 -8.99 -14.75 -9.29
N GLY A 163 -9.29 -15.70 -10.18
CA GLY A 163 -8.52 -16.94 -10.24
C GLY A 163 -8.70 -17.82 -8.99
N ASP A 164 -7.58 -18.25 -8.41
CA ASP A 164 -7.52 -19.26 -7.36
C ASP A 164 -6.70 -18.85 -6.14
N LYS A 165 -5.85 -17.82 -6.24
CA LYS A 165 -4.86 -17.44 -5.22
C LYS A 165 -4.71 -15.93 -5.08
N VAL A 166 -4.33 -15.52 -3.88
CA VAL A 166 -3.95 -14.17 -3.49
C VAL A 166 -2.46 -14.09 -3.17
N LEU A 167 -1.90 -12.89 -3.25
CA LEU A 167 -0.57 -12.59 -2.71
C LEU A 167 -0.72 -11.93 -1.33
N LEU A 168 -0.05 -12.49 -0.34
CA LEU A 168 0.10 -11.93 0.99
C LEU A 168 1.50 -11.33 1.13
N ILE A 169 1.60 -10.12 1.66
CA ILE A 169 2.84 -9.51 2.15
C ILE A 169 2.61 -9.02 3.58
N SER A 170 3.61 -9.16 4.44
CA SER A 170 3.49 -8.81 5.85
C SER A 170 4.83 -8.29 6.39
N SER A 171 4.78 -7.36 7.35
CA SER A 171 5.94 -7.05 8.20
C SER A 171 6.22 -8.14 9.22
N GLY A 172 5.32 -9.11 9.38
CA GLY A 172 5.47 -10.34 10.15
C GLY A 172 5.69 -11.61 9.32
N LEU A 173 5.86 -12.74 10.00
CA LEU A 173 6.14 -14.06 9.44
C LEU A 173 4.86 -14.89 9.28
N LEU A 174 4.50 -15.13 8.02
CA LEU A 174 3.38 -15.97 7.62
C LEU A 174 3.80 -17.45 7.48
N PRO A 175 3.05 -18.39 8.07
CA PRO A 175 3.27 -19.82 7.84
C PRO A 175 2.95 -20.21 6.40
N PRO A 176 3.50 -21.34 5.91
CA PRO A 176 3.17 -21.82 4.58
C PRO A 176 1.68 -22.18 4.49
N PRO A 177 1.05 -22.06 3.31
CA PRO A 177 -0.31 -22.51 3.10
C PRO A 177 -0.49 -23.98 3.51
N ASP A 178 -1.64 -24.29 4.10
CA ASP A 178 -2.03 -25.63 4.48
C ASP A 178 -2.41 -26.50 3.25
N PRO A 179 -2.81 -27.78 3.42
CA PRO A 179 -3.20 -28.63 2.29
C PRO A 179 -4.38 -28.12 1.45
N ASP A 180 -5.25 -27.28 2.02
CA ASP A 180 -6.36 -26.63 1.32
C ASP A 180 -5.93 -25.28 0.70
N GLY A 181 -4.67 -24.89 0.89
CA GLY A 181 -4.06 -23.68 0.38
C GLY A 181 -4.33 -22.44 1.20
N ALA A 182 -4.86 -22.57 2.42
CA ALA A 182 -5.11 -21.44 3.31
C ALA A 182 -3.86 -21.13 4.16
N VAL A 183 -3.51 -19.85 4.29
CA VAL A 183 -2.54 -19.42 5.31
C VAL A 183 -3.30 -19.20 6.61
N ILE A 184 -3.03 -20.03 7.60
CA ILE A 184 -3.63 -19.96 8.94
C ILE A 184 -2.57 -19.53 9.95
N VAL A 185 -2.77 -18.37 10.55
CA VAL A 185 -1.92 -17.81 11.61
C VAL A 185 -2.60 -18.08 12.95
N GLU A 186 -1.83 -18.56 13.93
CA GLU A 186 -2.35 -18.80 15.28
C GLU A 186 -2.71 -17.47 15.95
N ASP A 187 -3.76 -17.46 16.78
CA ASP A 187 -4.20 -16.24 17.48
C ASP A 187 -3.05 -15.60 18.27
N GLY A 188 -2.78 -14.32 18.03
CA GLY A 188 -1.71 -13.57 18.70
C GLY A 188 -0.30 -13.86 18.19
N ASP A 189 -0.14 -14.57 17.08
CA ASP A 189 1.13 -14.76 16.37
C ASP A 189 1.36 -13.64 15.33
N VAL A 190 1.07 -12.40 15.74
CA VAL A 190 1.16 -11.14 14.97
C VAL A 190 2.09 -10.14 15.66
N TYR A 191 3.09 -10.66 16.38
CA TYR A 191 4.08 -9.88 17.14
C TYR A 191 5.51 -10.34 16.88
N ASN A 192 5.83 -10.60 15.61
CA ASN A 192 7.06 -11.26 15.26
C ASN A 192 7.85 -10.45 14.25
N ASP A 193 9.14 -10.34 14.52
CA ASP A 193 10.10 -9.61 13.71
C ASP A 193 10.56 -10.50 12.53
N VAL A 194 10.44 -9.98 11.30
CA VAL A 194 10.82 -10.76 10.10
C VAL A 194 12.32 -10.85 9.95
N ALA A 195 13.06 -9.79 10.26
CA ALA A 195 14.52 -9.84 10.38
C ALA A 195 15.17 -8.55 10.92
N PHE A 196 16.01 -8.71 11.94
CA PHE A 196 16.90 -7.66 12.42
C PHE A 196 17.95 -7.11 11.42
N GLY A 197 18.04 -5.79 11.38
CA GLY A 197 19.10 -4.97 10.79
C GLY A 197 18.99 -4.75 9.28
N ASP A 198 20.00 -4.06 8.73
CA ASP A 198 20.05 -3.77 7.29
C ASP A 198 19.89 -5.04 6.40
N PRO A 199 19.07 -4.99 5.34
CA PRO A 199 18.33 -3.82 4.84
C PRO A 199 16.91 -3.64 5.43
N TRP A 200 16.45 -4.55 6.28
CA TRP A 200 15.06 -4.65 6.73
C TRP A 200 14.66 -3.53 7.69
N ASP A 201 15.61 -3.15 8.55
CA ASP A 201 15.48 -2.13 9.59
C ASP A 201 16.39 -0.96 9.26
N SER A 202 16.07 -0.26 8.18
CA SER A 202 16.84 0.91 7.80
C SER A 202 15.94 2.13 7.71
N ASP A 203 16.46 3.28 8.16
CA ASP A 203 15.78 4.58 8.16
C ASP A 203 15.60 5.16 6.74
N ALA A 204 15.12 4.35 5.80
CA ALA A 204 14.93 4.65 4.41
C ALA A 204 13.71 3.91 3.85
N MET A 205 12.88 4.64 3.12
CA MET A 205 11.76 4.06 2.38
C MET A 205 12.26 2.99 1.38
N PRO A 206 11.48 1.92 1.16
CA PRO A 206 11.71 0.98 0.06
C PRO A 206 11.93 1.69 -1.27
N PRO A 207 12.99 1.40 -2.04
CA PRO A 207 13.16 2.00 -3.36
C PRO A 207 12.03 1.54 -4.31
N PRO A 208 11.53 2.41 -5.21
CA PRO A 208 11.99 3.77 -5.51
C PRO A 208 11.27 4.86 -4.69
N MET A 209 10.53 4.49 -3.64
CA MET A 209 9.70 5.41 -2.87
C MET A 209 10.55 6.47 -2.18
N GLN A 210 9.99 7.67 -2.07
CA GLN A 210 10.64 8.81 -1.42
C GLN A 210 9.66 9.47 -0.46
N PRO A 211 10.02 9.70 0.81
CA PRO A 211 9.11 10.30 1.77
C PRO A 211 8.95 11.80 1.57
N ALA A 212 9.85 12.45 0.83
CA ALA A 212 9.79 13.87 0.55
C ALA A 212 8.54 14.22 -0.29
N LYS A 213 7.99 15.41 -0.06
CA LYS A 213 6.87 15.95 -0.85
C LYS A 213 7.31 16.26 -2.28
N GLY A 214 6.51 15.83 -3.26
CA GLY A 214 6.71 16.06 -4.69
C GLY A 214 5.74 17.08 -5.30
N SER A 215 4.60 17.34 -4.64
CA SER A 215 3.63 18.34 -5.10
C SER A 215 3.77 19.66 -4.33
N PRO A 216 3.67 20.84 -4.99
CA PRO A 216 3.61 22.13 -4.31
C PRO A 216 2.23 22.40 -3.67
N GLY A 217 1.18 21.69 -4.10
CA GLY A 217 -0.15 21.76 -3.47
C GLY A 217 -0.18 21.02 -2.15
N SER A 218 -0.84 21.59 -1.13
CA SER A 218 -0.97 20.95 0.19
C SER A 218 -1.59 19.56 0.13
N ASP A 219 -2.54 19.39 -0.79
CA ASP A 219 -3.38 18.19 -0.91
C ASP A 219 -2.82 17.21 -1.96
N GLY A 220 -1.57 17.42 -2.37
CA GLY A 220 -0.90 16.58 -3.37
C GLY A 220 -1.38 16.84 -4.81
N HIS A 221 -0.84 16.05 -5.72
CA HIS A 221 -1.27 15.88 -7.11
C HIS A 221 -1.25 17.14 -8.01
N VAL A 222 -0.56 18.20 -7.59
CA VAL A 222 -0.37 19.42 -8.39
C VAL A 222 1.02 19.40 -8.98
N ASP A 223 1.17 19.81 -10.25
CA ASP A 223 2.45 20.03 -10.93
C ASP A 223 3.50 18.92 -10.71
N CYS A 224 3.10 17.65 -10.75
CA CYS A 224 4.01 16.51 -10.58
C CYS A 224 5.16 16.56 -11.59
N ASP A 225 6.40 16.53 -11.10
CA ASP A 225 7.62 16.64 -11.91
C ASP A 225 8.35 15.29 -12.11
N GLY A 226 7.78 14.21 -11.57
CA GLY A 226 8.37 12.87 -11.61
C GLY A 226 9.44 12.63 -10.52
N ALA A 227 9.58 13.55 -9.56
CA ALA A 227 10.41 13.38 -8.38
C ALA A 227 9.57 13.37 -7.11
N ASN A 228 10.06 12.64 -6.10
CA ASN A 228 9.45 12.57 -4.76
C ASN A 228 7.99 12.11 -4.78
N ASP A 229 7.29 12.20 -3.65
CA ASP A 229 5.90 11.76 -3.53
C ASP A 229 4.94 12.85 -3.99
N CYS A 230 4.45 12.78 -5.23
CA CYS A 230 3.48 13.76 -5.71
C CYS A 230 2.14 13.68 -4.96
N SER A 231 1.81 12.56 -4.30
CA SER A 231 0.60 12.50 -3.47
C SER A 231 0.71 13.36 -2.20
N ASN A 232 1.93 13.69 -1.77
CA ASN A 232 2.22 14.33 -0.47
C ASN A 232 1.67 13.57 0.75
N THR A 233 1.30 12.29 0.60
CA THR A 233 0.67 11.50 1.66
C THR A 233 1.71 11.00 2.65
N ILE A 234 2.89 10.57 2.20
CA ILE A 234 3.84 9.83 3.03
C ILE A 234 4.57 10.71 4.06
N PHE A 235 4.93 11.95 3.69
CA PHE A 235 5.82 12.80 4.48
C PHE A 235 5.37 12.99 5.93
N GLY A 236 4.08 13.17 6.17
CA GLY A 236 3.53 13.38 7.52
C GLY A 236 3.72 12.16 8.41
N GLN A 237 3.36 10.98 7.91
CA GLN A 237 3.51 9.71 8.63
C GLN A 237 4.99 9.36 8.84
N TRP A 238 5.81 9.53 7.82
CA TRP A 238 7.26 9.33 7.91
C TRP A 238 7.90 10.16 9.02
N GLN A 239 7.50 11.42 9.17
CA GLN A 239 8.00 12.26 10.28
C GLN A 239 7.44 11.85 11.64
N SER A 240 6.19 11.40 11.69
CA SER A 240 5.53 10.97 12.92
C SER A 240 6.26 9.78 13.55
N GLY A 241 6.56 8.77 12.74
CA GLY A 241 7.33 7.59 13.16
C GLY A 241 8.84 7.78 13.20
N GLY A 242 9.34 9.02 13.11
CA GLY A 242 10.78 9.29 13.23
C GLY A 242 11.63 8.89 12.01
N GLY A 243 11.01 8.43 10.93
CA GLY A 243 11.68 7.88 9.75
C GLY A 243 12.27 6.49 10.00
N ASP A 244 11.72 5.78 10.98
CA ASP A 244 12.15 4.47 11.47
C ASP A 244 11.25 3.41 10.84
N ALA A 245 11.74 2.79 9.76
CA ALA A 245 10.97 1.84 8.97
C ALA A 245 11.58 0.44 9.11
N GLU A 246 10.89 -0.39 9.85
CA GLU A 246 11.34 -1.71 10.28
C GLU A 246 10.63 -2.81 9.48
N ASP A 247 11.25 -4.00 9.45
CA ASP A 247 10.63 -5.20 8.93
C ASP A 247 10.10 -5.08 7.48
N LYS A 248 10.82 -4.28 6.68
CA LYS A 248 10.38 -3.92 5.32
C LYS A 248 10.25 -5.12 4.40
N VAL A 249 9.06 -5.24 3.84
CA VAL A 249 8.78 -6.12 2.69
C VAL A 249 8.28 -5.29 1.53
N TRP A 250 8.88 -5.51 0.36
CA TRP A 250 8.40 -4.89 -0.86
C TRP A 250 8.65 -5.75 -2.09
N PHE A 251 7.83 -5.51 -3.11
CA PHE A 251 8.09 -6.02 -4.45
C PHE A 251 7.68 -4.98 -5.48
N GLY A 252 8.37 -5.00 -6.63
CA GLY A 252 8.10 -4.09 -7.72
C GLY A 252 8.26 -4.76 -9.08
N PHE A 253 7.58 -4.20 -10.07
CA PHE A 253 7.59 -4.67 -11.45
C PHE A 253 7.23 -3.52 -12.40
N GLU A 254 7.51 -3.73 -13.68
CA GLU A 254 7.16 -2.81 -14.78
C GLU A 254 6.07 -3.41 -15.67
N LEU A 255 5.16 -2.55 -16.12
CA LEU A 255 4.12 -2.86 -17.09
C LEU A 255 4.17 -1.88 -18.25
N THR A 256 3.75 -2.32 -19.44
CA THR A 256 3.48 -1.44 -20.58
C THR A 256 1.98 -1.37 -20.82
N ALA A 257 1.41 -0.17 -20.72
CA ALA A 257 -0.03 0.04 -20.90
C ALA A 257 -0.49 -0.28 -22.34
N PRO A 258 -1.50 -1.15 -22.54
CA PRO A 258 -2.06 -1.42 -23.86
C PRO A 258 -2.49 -0.16 -24.61
N ALA A 259 -2.17 -0.09 -25.90
CA ALA A 259 -2.58 1.01 -26.77
C ALA A 259 -3.06 0.49 -28.13
N LYS A 260 -4.16 1.04 -28.64
CA LYS A 260 -4.63 0.74 -30.01
C LYS A 260 -3.58 1.09 -31.05
N ALA A 261 -2.79 2.13 -30.81
CA ALA A 261 -1.67 2.51 -31.67
C ALA A 261 -0.60 1.42 -31.79
N ALA A 262 -0.47 0.55 -30.78
CA ALA A 262 0.41 -0.61 -30.77
C ALA A 262 -0.31 -1.91 -31.18
N GLY A 263 -1.54 -1.82 -31.71
CA GLY A 263 -2.31 -2.97 -32.19
C GLY A 263 -3.16 -3.68 -31.13
N GLN A 264 -3.31 -3.10 -29.93
CA GLN A 264 -4.16 -3.65 -28.87
C GLN A 264 -5.65 -3.36 -29.12
N ILE A 265 -6.52 -4.11 -28.45
CA ILE A 265 -7.99 -4.01 -28.65
C ILE A 265 -8.60 -2.73 -28.06
N ALA A 266 -7.93 -2.11 -27.09
CA ALA A 266 -8.32 -0.83 -26.50
C ALA A 266 -7.10 -0.08 -25.93
N ASP A 267 -7.33 1.14 -25.49
CA ASP A 267 -6.36 1.96 -24.79
C ASP A 267 -6.55 1.76 -23.29
N ALA A 268 -5.52 1.31 -22.58
CA ALA A 268 -5.51 1.32 -21.12
C ALA A 268 -5.18 2.73 -20.62
N ARG A 269 -6.09 3.31 -19.85
CA ARG A 269 -5.95 4.66 -19.24
C ARG A 269 -5.73 4.58 -17.74
N GLY A 270 -5.81 3.39 -17.18
CA GLY A 270 -5.56 3.12 -15.78
C GLY A 270 -5.44 1.62 -15.52
N TYR A 271 -5.37 1.29 -14.25
CA TYR A 271 -5.44 -0.08 -13.74
C TYR A 271 -6.16 -0.07 -12.40
N ARG A 272 -6.57 -1.25 -11.96
CA ARG A 272 -7.13 -1.49 -10.64
C ARG A 272 -6.53 -2.76 -10.05
N PHE A 273 -6.54 -2.87 -8.73
CA PHE A 273 -6.29 -4.10 -7.98
C PHE A 273 -7.10 -4.06 -6.69
N ASP A 274 -7.43 -5.23 -6.16
CA ASP A 274 -8.14 -5.37 -4.91
C ASP A 274 -7.14 -5.69 -3.78
N PHE A 275 -7.40 -5.16 -2.59
CA PHE A 275 -6.59 -5.41 -1.41
C PHE A 275 -7.43 -5.42 -0.13
N ALA A 276 -6.89 -6.01 0.93
CA ALA A 276 -7.37 -5.86 2.30
C ALA A 276 -6.16 -5.64 3.21
N PHE A 277 -6.32 -4.78 4.22
CA PHE A 277 -5.25 -4.37 5.13
C PHE A 277 -5.58 -4.82 6.55
N PHE A 278 -4.61 -5.46 7.21
CA PHE A 278 -4.70 -6.01 8.55
C PHE A 278 -3.60 -5.41 9.38
N SER A 279 -3.89 -5.04 10.63
CA SER A 279 -2.87 -4.54 11.52
C SER A 279 -3.18 -4.90 12.96
N ALA A 280 -2.15 -5.32 13.67
CA ALA A 280 -2.23 -5.62 15.10
C ALA A 280 -2.22 -4.33 15.94
N GLU A 281 -1.90 -3.19 15.33
CA GLU A 281 -1.93 -1.88 15.97
C GLU A 281 -3.35 -1.35 16.19
N PHE A 282 -4.33 -1.92 15.50
CA PHE A 282 -5.72 -1.52 15.63
C PHE A 282 -6.41 -2.24 16.81
N PRO A 283 -7.24 -1.55 17.61
CA PRO A 283 -7.53 -0.11 17.58
C PRO A 283 -6.60 0.76 18.45
N GLU A 284 -5.72 0.16 19.25
CA GLU A 284 -5.02 0.83 20.35
C GLU A 284 -4.09 1.97 19.91
N PHE A 285 -3.50 1.89 18.71
CA PHE A 285 -2.46 2.80 18.23
C PHE A 285 -2.92 3.75 17.11
N VAL A 286 -4.24 3.82 16.87
CA VAL A 286 -4.85 4.86 16.05
C VAL A 286 -4.43 6.25 16.54
N ASP A 287 -4.05 7.12 15.60
CA ASP A 287 -3.55 8.49 15.82
C ASP A 287 -2.25 8.59 16.64
N THR A 288 -1.45 7.51 16.69
CA THR A 288 -0.14 7.51 17.34
C THR A 288 1.03 7.56 16.35
N ALA A 289 2.26 7.51 16.87
CA ALA A 289 3.48 7.45 16.05
C ALA A 289 3.81 6.02 15.58
N TYR A 290 3.19 5.02 16.19
CA TYR A 290 3.20 3.62 15.77
C TYR A 290 2.00 3.48 14.83
N ASN A 291 2.29 3.34 13.54
CA ASN A 291 1.30 3.44 12.48
C ASN A 291 1.86 2.84 11.19
N ASP A 292 1.81 1.51 11.12
CA ASP A 292 2.33 0.70 10.03
C ASP A 292 1.78 1.17 8.69
N ILE A 293 2.64 1.06 7.67
CA ILE A 293 2.38 1.68 6.38
C ILE A 293 2.25 0.60 5.31
N PHE A 294 1.10 0.58 4.63
CA PHE A 294 0.97 -0.02 3.32
C PHE A 294 1.00 1.07 2.24
N VAL A 295 1.97 0.98 1.33
CA VAL A 295 2.13 1.92 0.21
C VAL A 295 2.22 1.17 -1.11
N VAL A 296 1.57 1.74 -2.12
CA VAL A 296 1.72 1.34 -3.51
C VAL A 296 2.21 2.55 -4.28
N TRP A 297 3.46 2.48 -4.71
CA TRP A 297 4.12 3.55 -5.43
C TRP A 297 4.05 3.33 -6.92
N GLN A 298 3.52 4.31 -7.64
CA GLN A 298 3.58 4.37 -9.09
C GLN A 298 4.72 5.30 -9.50
N ALA A 299 5.52 4.90 -10.49
CA ALA A 299 6.35 5.81 -11.27
C ALA A 299 6.04 5.66 -12.77
N SER A 300 5.41 6.68 -13.34
CA SER A 300 5.00 6.79 -14.75
C SER A 300 5.40 8.15 -15.34
N GLU A 301 5.12 8.39 -16.63
CA GLU A 301 5.48 9.65 -17.28
C GLU A 301 4.71 10.87 -16.75
N SER A 302 3.57 10.66 -16.11
CA SER A 302 2.71 11.75 -15.61
C SER A 302 2.57 11.79 -14.09
N TYR A 303 3.08 10.78 -13.39
CA TYR A 303 2.86 10.67 -11.96
C TYR A 303 3.99 9.87 -11.29
N THR A 304 4.44 10.34 -10.14
CA THR A 304 5.31 9.58 -9.25
C THR A 304 4.82 9.81 -7.82
N GLY A 305 4.49 8.75 -7.09
CA GLY A 305 3.93 8.85 -5.75
C GLY A 305 3.04 7.68 -5.35
N ASN A 306 2.47 7.77 -4.15
CA ASN A 306 1.55 6.77 -3.61
C ASN A 306 0.19 6.77 -4.35
N VAL A 307 -0.40 5.61 -4.61
CA VAL A 307 -1.74 5.46 -5.22
C VAL A 307 -2.78 4.86 -4.28
N VAL A 308 -2.38 4.45 -3.06
CA VAL A 308 -3.30 3.97 -2.02
C VAL A 308 -3.32 4.94 -0.84
N PHE A 309 -4.35 5.78 -0.80
CA PHE A 309 -4.48 6.81 0.22
C PHE A 309 -5.94 7.07 0.57
N VAL A 310 -6.16 7.49 1.81
CA VAL A 310 -7.46 7.90 2.34
C VAL A 310 -7.28 9.23 3.04
N ALA A 311 -8.17 10.19 2.74
CA ALA A 311 -8.16 11.52 3.35
C ALA A 311 -6.77 12.21 3.33
N GLY A 312 -5.99 12.01 2.26
CA GLY A 312 -4.65 12.61 2.10
C GLY A 312 -3.56 11.97 2.96
N GLN A 313 -3.77 10.76 3.48
CA GLN A 313 -2.80 9.96 4.23
C GLN A 313 -2.56 8.61 3.53
N PRO A 314 -1.36 8.01 3.64
CA PRO A 314 -1.11 6.66 3.12
C PRO A 314 -1.95 5.66 3.91
N LEU A 315 -2.04 4.41 3.44
CA LEU A 315 -2.78 3.39 4.18
C LEU A 315 -2.06 3.02 5.47
N THR A 316 -2.70 3.40 6.56
CA THR A 316 -2.35 3.08 7.94
C THR A 316 -3.63 2.88 8.75
N VAL A 317 -3.53 2.29 9.95
CA VAL A 317 -4.68 2.17 10.87
C VAL A 317 -5.35 3.52 11.14
N SER A 318 -4.54 4.59 11.25
CA SER A 318 -5.05 5.93 11.51
C SER A 318 -5.78 6.53 10.30
N SER A 319 -5.26 6.35 9.08
CA SER A 319 -5.87 6.90 7.86
C SER A 319 -7.23 6.27 7.53
N LEU A 320 -7.40 5.03 7.96
CA LEU A 320 -8.58 4.23 7.69
C LEU A 320 -9.62 4.47 8.78
N TRP A 321 -9.27 4.89 9.98
CA TRP A 321 -10.27 5.18 11.01
C TRP A 321 -11.12 6.44 10.69
N PRO A 322 -12.47 6.42 10.82
CA PRO A 322 -13.34 5.33 11.27
C PRO A 322 -14.08 4.62 10.12
N VAL A 323 -13.37 3.96 9.20
CA VAL A 323 -13.98 2.94 8.32
C VAL A 323 -14.38 1.73 9.16
N ASP A 324 -15.39 1.01 8.70
CA ASP A 324 -15.80 -0.24 9.34
C ASP A 324 -14.65 -1.26 9.26
N PHE A 325 -14.03 -1.56 10.41
CA PHE A 325 -13.02 -2.60 10.55
C PHE A 325 -13.68 -3.89 11.03
N ALA A 326 -13.36 -5.02 10.40
CA ALA A 326 -13.56 -6.32 11.03
C ALA A 326 -12.66 -6.36 12.28
N GLY A 327 -13.25 -6.66 13.44
CA GLY A 327 -12.59 -6.58 14.74
C GLY A 327 -12.80 -5.27 15.50
N GLU A 328 -13.52 -4.30 14.92
CA GLU A 328 -13.91 -3.07 15.62
C GLU A 328 -14.85 -3.36 16.80
N CYS A 329 -14.59 -2.71 17.93
CA CYS A 329 -15.56 -2.54 19.00
C CYS A 329 -15.55 -1.11 19.54
N ALA A 330 -16.73 -0.56 19.80
CA ALA A 330 -16.84 0.66 20.60
C ALA A 330 -16.31 0.38 22.02
N ALA A 331 -15.50 1.28 22.56
CA ALA A 331 -14.83 1.13 23.87
C ALA A 331 -15.80 0.88 25.05
N ASP A 332 -17.09 1.12 24.85
CA ASP A 332 -18.17 0.97 25.83
C ASP A 332 -19.31 0.03 25.38
N ASP A 333 -19.13 -0.77 24.32
CA ASP A 333 -20.12 -1.77 23.90
C ASP A 333 -19.90 -3.12 24.63
N PRO A 334 -20.73 -3.46 25.64
CA PRO A 334 -20.63 -4.73 26.35
C PRO A 334 -21.10 -5.95 25.54
N ALA A 335 -21.59 -5.75 24.30
CA ALA A 335 -21.99 -6.80 23.38
C ALA A 335 -20.95 -7.09 22.28
N CYS A 336 -19.86 -6.33 22.24
CA CYS A 336 -18.76 -6.51 21.31
C CYS A 336 -17.54 -7.03 22.08
N ASP A 337 -17.27 -8.34 22.01
CA ASP A 337 -16.20 -9.01 22.77
C ASP A 337 -14.79 -8.87 22.10
N GLY A 338 -14.64 -7.95 21.14
CA GLY A 338 -13.64 -8.11 20.07
C GLY A 338 -13.92 -9.40 19.29
N GLN A 339 -12.96 -9.89 18.51
CA GLN A 339 -13.05 -11.23 17.92
C GLN A 339 -14.15 -11.42 16.88
N ASP A 340 -14.22 -10.50 15.91
CA ASP A 340 -15.00 -10.72 14.70
C ASP A 340 -14.60 -12.06 14.05
N GLU A 341 -15.60 -12.91 13.78
CA GLU A 341 -15.37 -14.24 13.22
C GLU A 341 -14.71 -14.20 11.84
N HIS A 342 -14.85 -13.09 11.10
CA HIS A 342 -14.16 -12.87 9.83
C HIS A 342 -12.63 -12.87 9.99
N LEU A 343 -12.10 -12.63 11.18
CA LEU A 343 -10.66 -12.67 11.48
C LEU A 343 -10.17 -14.05 11.96
N ALA A 344 -11.04 -15.07 12.03
CA ALA A 344 -10.65 -16.38 12.54
C ALA A 344 -9.47 -16.97 11.75
N GLY A 345 -8.36 -17.26 12.42
CA GLY A 345 -7.16 -17.85 11.81
C GLY A 345 -6.30 -16.87 11.00
N THR A 346 -6.57 -15.56 11.06
CA THR A 346 -5.67 -14.53 10.51
C THR A 346 -4.62 -14.08 11.52
N GLY A 347 -4.73 -14.50 12.79
CA GLY A 347 -3.88 -14.03 13.88
C GLY A 347 -4.37 -12.73 14.55
N TYR A 348 -5.17 -11.93 13.83
CA TYR A 348 -5.66 -10.62 14.27
C TYR A 348 -6.95 -10.65 15.11
N ILE A 349 -7.59 -11.81 15.29
CA ILE A 349 -8.91 -11.91 15.93
C ILE A 349 -8.92 -11.38 17.38
N ARG A 350 -7.81 -11.48 18.11
CA ARG A 350 -7.71 -11.03 19.50
C ARG A 350 -7.05 -9.66 19.67
N ASP A 351 -6.19 -9.30 18.74
CA ASP A 351 -5.18 -8.28 18.93
C ASP A 351 -4.93 -7.53 17.61
N GLY A 352 -6.00 -7.04 16.98
CA GLY A 352 -5.92 -6.35 15.71
C GLY A 352 -7.28 -6.12 15.06
N GLY A 353 -7.21 -5.65 13.82
CA GLY A 353 -8.36 -5.52 12.95
C GLY A 353 -7.98 -5.67 11.49
N ALA A 354 -8.99 -5.84 10.65
CA ALA A 354 -8.84 -5.77 9.21
C ALA A 354 -9.82 -4.79 8.61
N THR A 355 -9.40 -4.08 7.57
CA THR A 355 -10.34 -3.45 6.67
C THR A 355 -11.18 -4.53 5.99
N GLY A 356 -12.34 -4.16 5.43
CA GLY A 356 -12.92 -4.93 4.34
C GLY A 356 -11.98 -4.99 3.12
N TRP A 357 -12.45 -5.59 2.04
CA TRP A 357 -11.76 -5.47 0.76
C TRP A 357 -12.00 -4.08 0.15
N TYR A 358 -10.94 -3.53 -0.41
CA TYR A 358 -10.94 -2.28 -1.16
C TYR A 358 -10.36 -2.50 -2.53
N ARG A 359 -10.71 -1.62 -3.46
CA ARG A 359 -10.12 -1.54 -4.80
C ARG A 359 -9.37 -0.25 -4.93
N ALA A 360 -8.08 -0.35 -5.24
CA ALA A 360 -7.27 0.79 -5.62
C ALA A 360 -7.33 1.01 -7.13
N THR A 361 -7.21 2.27 -7.56
CA THR A 361 -7.16 2.66 -8.97
C THR A 361 -5.99 3.62 -9.22
N GLY A 362 -5.30 3.42 -10.34
CA GLY A 362 -4.19 4.28 -10.78
C GLY A 362 -4.34 4.68 -12.25
N GLY A 363 -3.85 5.88 -12.59
CA GLY A 363 -3.95 6.45 -13.93
C GLY A 363 -2.65 6.32 -14.72
N VAL A 364 -2.75 5.92 -15.99
CA VAL A 364 -1.61 5.79 -16.92
C VAL A 364 -1.96 6.28 -18.33
N LYS A 365 -0.95 6.60 -19.12
CA LYS A 365 -1.07 6.92 -20.54
C LYS A 365 -1.00 5.64 -21.37
N PRO A 366 -1.88 5.47 -22.36
CA PRO A 366 -1.80 4.33 -23.28
C PRO A 366 -0.42 4.27 -23.97
N GLY A 367 0.23 3.12 -23.90
CA GLY A 367 1.53 2.85 -24.53
C GLY A 367 2.75 3.23 -23.69
N GLU A 368 2.58 3.87 -22.53
CA GLU A 368 3.71 4.15 -21.63
C GLU A 368 4.17 2.88 -20.90
N THR A 369 5.43 2.87 -20.48
CA THR A 369 5.92 1.89 -19.50
C THR A 369 6.03 2.58 -18.15
N PHE A 370 5.51 1.94 -17.11
CA PHE A 370 5.50 2.44 -15.75
C PHE A 370 5.85 1.33 -14.78
N SER A 371 6.28 1.69 -13.58
CA SER A 371 6.52 0.73 -12.49
C SER A 371 5.50 0.88 -11.38
N LEU A 372 5.18 -0.25 -10.75
CA LEU A 372 4.46 -0.33 -9.49
C LEU A 372 5.36 -1.00 -8.46
N THR A 373 5.40 -0.45 -7.25
CA THR A 373 6.09 -1.06 -6.11
C THR A 373 5.13 -1.09 -4.91
N PHE A 374 4.90 -2.26 -4.35
CA PHE A 374 4.06 -2.50 -3.20
C PHE A 374 4.99 -2.71 -1.99
N ALA A 375 4.69 -2.07 -0.86
CA ALA A 375 5.45 -2.24 0.36
C ALA A 375 4.56 -2.23 1.60
N VAL A 376 4.91 -3.08 2.55
CA VAL A 376 4.43 -3.08 3.93
C VAL A 376 5.64 -3.01 4.85
N PHE A 377 5.55 -2.21 5.91
CA PHE A 377 6.59 -2.07 6.91
C PHE A 377 6.02 -1.44 8.17
N ASP A 378 6.66 -1.76 9.28
CA ASP A 378 6.32 -1.20 10.57
C ASP A 378 6.92 0.21 10.68
N MET A 379 6.22 1.08 11.41
CA MET A 379 6.62 2.49 11.54
C MET A 379 6.85 2.84 13.00
N GLY A 380 8.08 3.19 13.35
CA GLY A 380 8.47 3.63 14.70
C GLY A 380 8.80 2.50 15.68
N ASP A 381 8.45 1.25 15.36
CA ASP A 381 8.92 0.02 16.02
C ASP A 381 8.82 -1.19 15.08
N SER A 382 9.06 -2.41 15.61
CA SER A 382 9.00 -3.70 14.89
C SER A 382 8.14 -4.75 15.61
N PHE A 383 7.17 -4.31 16.43
CA PHE A 383 6.50 -5.21 17.38
C PHE A 383 5.15 -5.74 16.92
N TYR A 384 4.39 -4.99 16.14
CA TYR A 384 3.01 -5.31 15.80
C TYR A 384 2.90 -5.51 14.30
N ASP A 385 2.58 -6.72 13.87
CA ASP A 385 2.67 -7.06 12.46
C ASP A 385 1.47 -6.50 11.68
N THR A 386 1.74 -6.03 10.47
CA THR A 386 0.74 -5.64 9.49
C THR A 386 0.79 -6.56 8.28
N THR A 387 -0.37 -6.88 7.72
CA THR A 387 -0.50 -7.76 6.54
C THR A 387 -1.39 -7.11 5.49
N ALA A 388 -0.97 -7.18 4.22
CA ALA A 388 -1.79 -6.83 3.08
C ALA A 388 -2.06 -8.06 2.21
N ILE A 389 -3.33 -8.28 1.87
CA ILE A 389 -3.75 -9.23 0.82
C ILE A 389 -3.90 -8.44 -0.48
N LEU A 390 -3.42 -8.99 -1.59
CA LEU A 390 -3.43 -8.36 -2.91
C LEU A 390 -3.95 -9.35 -3.96
N ASP A 391 -4.86 -8.91 -4.82
CA ASP A 391 -5.43 -9.73 -5.91
C ASP A 391 -6.12 -8.90 -7.01
N ASN A 392 -6.62 -9.56 -8.06
CA ASN A 392 -7.55 -9.06 -9.08
C ASN A 392 -7.04 -7.79 -9.79
N TRP A 393 -5.78 -7.83 -10.20
CA TRP A 393 -5.21 -6.77 -11.02
C TRP A 393 -5.86 -6.77 -12.41
N ALA A 394 -6.33 -5.61 -12.86
CA ALA A 394 -6.90 -5.48 -14.20
C ALA A 394 -6.66 -4.11 -14.82
N TRP A 395 -6.58 -4.07 -16.16
CA TRP A 395 -6.58 -2.82 -16.92
C TRP A 395 -7.91 -2.08 -16.80
N ASP A 396 -7.83 -0.76 -16.75
CA ASP A 396 -8.97 0.14 -16.86
C ASP A 396 -8.85 1.02 -18.12
N CYS A 397 -9.97 1.18 -18.82
CA CYS A 397 -10.07 1.90 -20.09
C CYS A 397 -10.59 3.33 -19.89
N GLU A 398 -11.20 3.64 -18.75
CA GLU A 398 -11.60 5.01 -18.40
C GLU A 398 -10.41 5.74 -17.78
N GLY A 399 -9.75 5.08 -16.82
CA GLY A 399 -8.67 5.64 -16.05
C GLY A 399 -9.18 6.68 -15.06
N CYS A 400 -8.25 7.19 -14.26
CA CYS A 400 -8.52 8.25 -13.31
C CYS A 400 -7.40 9.30 -13.38
N ARG A 401 -7.64 10.46 -12.81
CA ARG A 401 -6.56 11.41 -12.50
C ARG A 401 -6.38 11.39 -10.99
N PRO A 402 -5.15 11.30 -10.47
CA PRO A 402 -4.92 11.56 -9.06
C PRO A 402 -5.29 13.03 -8.80
N ASN A 403 -6.50 13.33 -8.29
CA ASN A 403 -6.94 14.60 -7.72
C ASN A 403 -8.33 14.43 -7.09
N GLU A 404 -8.71 15.27 -6.14
CA GLU A 404 -9.93 15.06 -5.32
C GLU A 404 -11.27 15.13 -6.07
N ALA A 405 -11.32 15.63 -7.32
CA ALA A 405 -12.58 15.85 -8.04
C ALA A 405 -12.96 14.72 -9.03
N LEU A 406 -11.99 13.90 -9.45
CA LEU A 406 -12.14 12.73 -10.34
C LEU A 406 -11.10 11.64 -9.96
N GLY A 407 -10.94 11.45 -8.66
CA GLY A 407 -9.74 10.90 -8.05
C GLY A 407 -9.50 9.43 -8.28
N CYS A 408 -8.30 9.12 -8.76
CA CYS A 408 -7.66 7.87 -8.36
C CYS A 408 -7.66 7.77 -6.83
N GLY A 409 -7.83 6.56 -6.32
CA GLY A 409 -7.93 6.31 -4.89
C GLY A 409 -8.45 4.90 -4.62
N ILE A 410 -9.06 4.71 -3.46
CA ILE A 410 -9.61 3.43 -3.04
C ILE A 410 -11.14 3.47 -2.88
N ALA A 411 -11.81 2.34 -3.11
CA ALA A 411 -13.25 2.19 -2.89
C ALA A 411 -13.58 0.80 -2.27
N PRO A 412 -14.50 0.71 -1.29
CA PRO A 412 -14.96 -0.57 -0.74
C PRO A 412 -15.49 -1.54 -1.81
N GLN A 413 -15.35 -2.86 -1.60
CA GLN A 413 -15.69 -3.92 -2.60
C GLN A 413 -16.67 -4.99 -2.13
#